data_AF-A0A6L6ZYW0-F1
#
_entry.id   AF-A0A6L6ZYW0-F1
#
_cell.length_a   1.000
_cell.length_b   1.000
_cell.length_c   1.000
_cell.angle_alpha   90.00
_cell.angle_beta   90.00
_cell.angle_gamma   90.00
#
_symmetry.space_group_name_H-M   'P 1'
#
loop_
_entity.id
_entity.type
_entity.pdbx_description
1 polymer ?
#
loop_
_entity_poly.entity_id
_entity_poly.type
_entity_poly.pdbx_seq_one_letter_code
_entity_poly.pdbx_strand_id
1 'polypeptide(L)' 'SLEGDEPEPLPQVRWPLAHMMDLLEDPDFNEARNVSALFLVREWLKGQGRV' A
#
# COMPACT_ATOMS: atom_id res chain seq x y z
N SER A 1 4.46 -14.65 21.37
CA SER A 1 3.79 -13.38 21.68
C SER A 1 2.49 -13.33 20.90
N LEU A 2 1.43 -12.80 21.49
CA LEU A 2 0.05 -12.69 20.97
C LEU A 2 -0.32 -11.20 20.95
N GLU A 3 -1.17 -10.82 20.00
CA GLU A 3 -1.82 -9.51 19.79
C GLU A 3 -1.05 -8.25 20.23
N GLY A 4 -0.53 -7.49 19.27
CA GLY A 4 0.11 -6.19 19.54
C GLY A 4 1.57 -6.30 19.97
N ASP A 5 2.39 -7.03 19.20
CA ASP A 5 3.85 -7.07 19.39
C ASP A 5 4.53 -5.69 19.17
N GLU A 6 3.84 -4.75 18.52
CA GLU A 6 4.31 -3.37 18.40
C GLU A 6 3.99 -2.57 19.69
N PRO A 7 5.00 -1.95 20.32
CA PRO A 7 4.82 -1.23 21.58
C PRO A 7 4.03 0.07 21.42
N GLU A 8 3.89 0.58 20.19
CA GLU A 8 3.22 1.84 19.86
C GLU A 8 2.11 1.65 18.81
N PRO A 9 1.04 2.46 18.84
CA PRO A 9 -0.03 2.38 17.86
C PRO A 9 0.45 2.84 16.48
N LEU A 10 0.27 1.98 15.47
CA LEU A 10 0.61 2.32 14.08
C LEU A 10 -0.43 3.28 13.49
N PRO A 11 -0.04 4.50 13.08
CA PRO A 11 -0.95 5.44 12.44
C PRO A 11 -1.43 4.88 11.10
N GLN A 12 -2.74 4.95 10.86
CA GLN A 12 -3.34 4.50 9.62
C GLN A 12 -3.51 5.68 8.65
N VAL A 13 -3.02 5.52 7.42
CA VAL A 13 -3.22 6.47 6.32
C VAL A 13 -4.13 5.84 5.27
N ARG A 14 -5.22 6.53 4.91
CA ARG A 14 -6.11 6.10 3.81
C ARG A 14 -5.64 6.73 2.50
N TRP A 15 -5.45 5.92 1.48
CA TRP A 15 -5.04 6.37 0.15
C TRP A 15 -6.09 5.99 -0.91
N PRO A 16 -6.52 6.92 -1.79
CA PRO A 16 -7.52 6.62 -2.81
C PRO A 16 -6.94 5.73 -3.93
N LEU A 17 -7.68 4.68 -4.30
CA LEU A 17 -7.25 3.73 -5.34
C LEU A 17 -6.99 4.41 -6.69
N ALA A 18 -7.77 5.43 -7.04
CA ALA A 18 -7.61 6.20 -8.27
C ALA A 18 -6.24 6.91 -8.38
N HIS A 19 -5.61 7.18 -7.24
CA HIS A 19 -4.30 7.84 -7.13
C HIS A 19 -3.25 6.94 -6.48
N MET A 20 -3.43 5.61 -6.51
CA MET A 20 -2.51 4.70 -5.83
C MET A 20 -1.08 4.78 -6.37
N MET A 21 -0.89 5.23 -7.62
CA MET A 21 0.45 5.37 -8.20
C MET A 21 1.22 6.58 -7.65
N ASP A 22 0.53 7.55 -7.06
CA ASP A 22 1.15 8.74 -6.46
C ASP A 22 2.00 8.36 -5.22
N LEU A 23 1.80 7.16 -4.66
CA LEU A 23 2.65 6.59 -3.61
C LEU A 23 4.11 6.38 -4.06
N LEU A 24 4.38 6.30 -5.37
CA LEU A 24 5.75 6.21 -5.89
C LEU A 24 6.53 7.52 -5.73
N GLU A 25 5.87 8.63 -5.46
CA GLU A 25 6.52 9.91 -5.18
C GLU A 25 6.84 10.09 -3.69
N ASP A 26 6.38 9.18 -2.82
CA ASP A 26 6.64 9.20 -1.39
C ASP A 26 7.89 8.34 -1.06
N PRO A 27 9.02 8.95 -0.64
CA PRO A 27 10.23 8.22 -0.29
C PRO A 27 10.03 7.23 0.86
N ASP A 28 9.09 7.49 1.77
CA ASP A 28 8.80 6.61 2.91
C ASP A 28 8.02 5.35 2.48
N PHE A 29 7.38 5.39 1.31
CA PHE A 29 6.69 4.24 0.71
C PHE A 29 7.60 3.42 -0.21
N ASN A 30 8.63 4.03 -0.80
CA ASN A 30 9.47 3.51 -1.89
C ASN A 30 10.47 2.41 -1.48
N GLU A 31 9.96 1.33 -0.91
CA GLU A 31 10.69 0.09 -0.62
C GLU A 31 10.26 -1.03 -1.57
N ALA A 32 11.18 -1.94 -1.90
CA ALA A 32 11.00 -2.93 -2.97
C ALA A 32 9.74 -3.82 -2.83
N ARG A 33 9.37 -4.22 -1.61
CA ARG A 33 8.18 -5.02 -1.33
C ARG A 33 6.92 -4.18 -1.47
N ASN A 34 6.92 -2.94 -0.97
CA ASN A 34 5.80 -2.02 -1.10
C ASN A 34 5.50 -1.71 -2.57
N VAL A 35 6.53 -1.36 -3.34
CA VAL A 35 6.41 -1.07 -4.78
C VAL A 35 5.93 -2.31 -5.54
N SER A 36 6.50 -3.48 -5.27
CA SER A 36 6.06 -4.73 -5.90
C SER A 36 4.59 -5.03 -5.59
N ALA A 37 4.16 -4.89 -4.34
CA ALA A 37 2.77 -5.09 -3.94
C ALA A 37 1.83 -4.10 -4.63
N LEU A 38 2.22 -2.83 -4.74
CA LEU A 38 1.44 -1.79 -5.42
C LEU A 38 1.14 -2.17 -6.88
N PHE A 39 2.16 -2.61 -7.62
CA PHE A 39 2.00 -3.04 -9.02
C PHE A 39 1.14 -4.31 -9.14
N LEU A 40 1.37 -5.32 -8.30
CA LEU A 40 0.59 -6.56 -8.32
C LEU A 40 -0.90 -6.31 -8.04
N VAL A 41 -1.21 -5.49 -7.03
CA VAL A 41 -2.60 -5.15 -6.68
C VAL A 41 -3.25 -4.32 -7.78
N ARG A 42 -2.54 -3.38 -8.40
CA ARG A 42 -3.07 -2.61 -9.53
C ARG A 42 -3.51 -3.51 -10.68
N GLU A 43 -2.66 -4.45 -11.10
CA GLU A 43 -2.99 -5.36 -12.21
C GLU A 43 -4.17 -6.27 -11.85
N TRP A 44 -4.25 -6.73 -10.60
CA TRP A 44 -5.41 -7.49 -10.10
C TRP A 44 -6.71 -6.66 -10.07
N LEU A 45 -6.66 -5.38 -9.69
CA LEU A 45 -7.82 -4.49 -9.68
C LEU A 45 -8.31 -4.19 -11.11
N LYS A 46 -7.39 -3.99 -12.06
CA LYS A 46 -7.72 -3.82 -13.48
C LYS A 46 -8.44 -5.06 -14.04
N GLY A 47 -7.97 -6.25 -13.70
CA GLY A 47 -8.61 -7.51 -14.11
C GLY A 47 -10.07 -7.65 -13.64
N GLN A 48 -10.48 -6.87 -12.64
CA GLN A 48 -11.85 -6.82 -12.12
C GLN A 48 -12.62 -5.55 -12.55
N GLY A 49 -12.01 -4.65 -13.33
CA GLY A 49 -12.62 -3.36 -13.70
C GLY A 49 -12.86 -2.41 -12.52
N ARG A 50 -12.03 -2.50 -11.47
CA ARG A 50 -12.16 -1.70 -10.24
C ARG A 50 -11.29 -0.44 -10.24
N VAL A 51 -10.42 -0.32 -11.23
CA VAL A 51 -9.53 0.81 -11.56
C VAL A 51 -9.34 0.88 -13.06
#